data_AF-A0A0R2EAE6-F1
#
_entry.id   AF-A0A0R2EAE6-F1
#
_cell.length_a   1.000
_cell.length_b   1.000
_cell.length_c   1.000
_cell.angle_alpha   90.00
_cell.angle_beta   90.00
_cell.angle_gamma   90.00
#
_symmetry.space_group_name_H-M   'P 1'
#
loop_
_entity.id
_entity.type
_entity.pdbx_description
1 polymer ?
#
loop_
_entity_poly.entity_id
_entity_poly.type
_entity_poly.pdbx_seq_one_letter_code
_entity_poly.pdbx_strand_id
1 'polypeptide(L)'
;MIVLSISAFMLLISIWPIQNKYNEVSEEIFWKKFDAMWMRLVTIVPKSGQRGNVYFYNDKAIFVVSNKEKKYLYYPQGLHLYQYRNIQISANGRVKPDTVVFNSEVTKLKYVITFQLAWGDYRIKKEGR
;
A
#
# COMPACT_ATOMS: atom_id res chain seq x y z
N MET A 1 -43.23 12.26 -16.46
CA MET A 1 -41.76 12.38 -16.29
C MET A 1 -41.27 12.18 -14.84
N ILE A 2 -42.11 11.69 -13.91
CA ILE A 2 -41.71 11.43 -12.52
C ILE A 2 -41.05 10.06 -12.33
N VAL A 3 -41.52 9.04 -13.06
CA VAL A 3 -41.03 7.66 -12.92
C VAL A 3 -39.56 7.54 -13.32
N LEU A 4 -39.14 8.19 -14.42
CA LEU A 4 -37.73 8.22 -14.83
C LEU A 4 -36.81 8.86 -13.78
N SER A 5 -37.27 9.93 -13.13
CA SER A 5 -36.46 10.60 -12.09
C SER A 5 -36.30 9.72 -10.85
N ILE A 6 -37.36 9.02 -10.43
CA ILE A 6 -37.31 8.08 -9.30
C ILE A 6 -36.43 6.87 -9.64
N SER A 7 -36.56 6.32 -10.85
CA SER A 7 -35.71 5.22 -11.32
C SER A 7 -34.23 5.62 -11.39
N ALA A 8 -33.92 6.84 -11.86
CA ALA A 8 -32.54 7.34 -11.89
C ALA A 8 -31.96 7.54 -10.48
N PHE A 9 -32.74 8.07 -9.54
CA PHE A 9 -32.33 8.20 -8.13
C PHE A 9 -32.10 6.84 -7.46
N MET A 10 -32.98 5.86 -7.70
CA MET A 10 -32.79 4.49 -7.20
C MET A 10 -31.51 3.85 -7.72
N LEU A 11 -31.16 4.07 -8.98
CA LEU A 11 -29.92 3.57 -9.57
C LEU A 11 -28.68 4.21 -8.90
N LEU A 12 -28.68 5.52 -8.68
CA LEU A 12 -27.57 6.24 -8.02
C LEU A 12 -27.31 5.73 -6.60
N ILE A 13 -28.36 5.49 -5.81
CA ILE A 13 -28.25 4.98 -4.44
C ILE A 13 -27.70 3.54 -4.44
N SER A 14 -28.05 2.74 -5.45
CA SER A 14 -27.62 1.34 -5.55
C SER A 14 -26.16 1.17 -5.98
N ILE A 15 -25.62 2.09 -6.80
CA ILE A 15 -24.24 2.00 -7.32
C ILE A 15 -23.19 2.35 -6.26
N TRP A 16 -23.51 3.27 -5.35
CA TRP A 16 -22.56 3.77 -4.35
C TRP A 16 -22.01 2.69 -3.38
N PRO A 17 -22.83 1.81 -2.76
CA PRO A 17 -22.30 0.75 -1.90
C PRO A 17 -21.48 -0.30 -2.67
N ILE A 18 -21.80 -0.52 -3.95
CA ILE A 18 -21.05 -1.46 -4.82
C ILE A 18 -19.65 -0.94 -5.09
N GLN A 19 -19.51 0.36 -5.42
CA GLN A 19 -18.21 0.99 -5.61
C GLN A 19 -17.37 0.96 -4.33
N ASN A 20 -17.98 1.19 -3.16
CA ASN A 20 -17.25 1.14 -1.90
C ASN A 20 -16.70 -0.26 -1.59
N LYS A 21 -17.50 -1.32 -1.84
CA LYS A 21 -17.03 -2.70 -1.70
C LYS A 21 -15.91 -3.05 -2.67
N TYR A 22 -16.01 -2.60 -3.93
CA TYR A 22 -14.95 -2.83 -4.91
C TYR A 22 -13.63 -2.18 -4.48
N ASN A 23 -13.68 -0.96 -3.94
CA ASN A 23 -12.51 -0.26 -3.45
C ASN A 23 -11.91 -0.94 -2.21
N GLU A 24 -12.75 -1.47 -1.30
CA GLU A 24 -12.29 -2.23 -0.13
C GLU A 24 -11.54 -3.51 -0.53
N VAL A 25 -12.06 -4.25 -1.51
CA VAL A 25 -11.38 -5.42 -2.09
C VAL A 25 -10.07 -5.02 -2.77
N SER A 26 -10.06 -3.88 -3.46
CA SER A 26 -8.86 -3.36 -4.11
C SER A 26 -7.76 -3.00 -3.10
N GLU A 27 -8.13 -2.44 -1.95
CA GLU A 27 -7.23 -2.23 -0.81
C GLU A 27 -6.67 -3.53 -0.26
N GLU A 28 -7.51 -4.55 -0.06
CA GLU A 28 -7.03 -5.87 0.41
C GLU A 28 -6.02 -6.49 -0.56
N ILE A 29 -6.31 -6.43 -1.87
CA ILE A 29 -5.41 -6.92 -2.92
C ILE A 29 -4.10 -6.14 -2.92
N PHE A 30 -4.16 -4.82 -2.73
CA PHE A 30 -2.98 -3.98 -2.62
C PHE A 30 -2.07 -4.42 -1.47
N TRP A 31 -2.63 -4.64 -0.27
CA TRP A 31 -1.84 -5.07 0.90
C TRP A 31 -1.22 -6.45 0.70
N LYS A 32 -1.93 -7.40 0.07
CA LYS A 32 -1.37 -8.72 -0.29
C LYS A 32 -0.22 -8.61 -1.30
N LYS A 33 -0.36 -7.73 -2.31
CA LYS A 33 0.72 -7.48 -3.28
C LYS A 33 1.92 -6.80 -2.63
N PHE A 34 1.68 -5.84 -1.75
CA PHE A 34 2.72 -5.17 -0.97
C PHE A 34 3.53 -6.19 -0.17
N ASP A 35 2.85 -7.09 0.55
CA ASP A 35 3.49 -8.14 1.34
C ASP A 35 4.37 -9.06 0.49
N ALA A 36 3.84 -9.57 -0.62
CA ALA A 36 4.60 -10.41 -1.55
C ALA A 36 5.83 -9.69 -2.14
N MET A 37 5.69 -8.40 -2.47
CA MET A 37 6.79 -7.59 -3.00
C MET A 37 7.85 -7.29 -1.93
N TRP A 38 7.43 -7.02 -0.71
CA TRP A 38 8.31 -6.82 0.43
C TRP A 38 9.09 -8.09 0.75
N MET A 39 8.42 -9.24 0.89
CA MET A 39 9.04 -10.55 1.11
C MET A 39 10.07 -10.89 0.02
N ARG A 40 9.72 -10.63 -1.24
CA ARG A 40 10.67 -10.79 -2.36
C ARG A 40 11.90 -9.91 -2.17
N LEU A 41 11.70 -8.64 -1.80
CA LEU A 41 12.80 -7.68 -1.65
C LEU A 41 13.75 -8.10 -0.52
N VAL A 42 13.23 -8.41 0.67
CA VAL A 42 14.04 -8.86 1.82
C VAL A 42 14.75 -10.19 1.55
N THR A 43 14.24 -11.02 0.64
CA THR A 43 14.89 -12.28 0.24
C THR A 43 16.00 -12.08 -0.80
N ILE A 44 15.80 -11.19 -1.78
CA ILE A 44 16.74 -11.01 -2.90
C ILE A 44 17.92 -10.13 -2.49
N VAL A 45 17.67 -9.05 -1.73
CA VAL A 45 18.69 -8.06 -1.34
C VAL A 45 19.91 -8.69 -0.64
N PRO A 46 19.76 -9.58 0.36
CA PRO A 46 20.90 -10.24 1.00
C PRO A 46 21.63 -11.18 0.05
N LYS A 47 20.90 -11.89 -0.81
CA LYS A 47 21.46 -12.86 -1.76
C LYS A 47 22.27 -12.18 -2.87
N SER A 48 21.89 -10.97 -3.26
CA SER A 48 22.61 -10.20 -4.28
C SER A 48 23.80 -9.42 -3.72
N GLY A 49 23.91 -9.29 -2.39
CA GLY A 49 24.93 -8.46 -1.73
C GLY A 49 24.78 -6.96 -2.05
N GLN A 50 23.64 -6.54 -2.58
CA GLN A 50 23.38 -5.16 -3.01
C GLN A 50 22.39 -4.48 -2.06
N ARG A 51 22.29 -3.15 -2.10
CA ARG A 51 21.29 -2.41 -1.32
C ARG A 51 19.92 -2.42 -2.02
N GLY A 52 18.86 -2.51 -1.22
CA GLY A 52 17.47 -2.32 -1.65
C GLY A 52 16.90 -1.00 -1.17
N ASN A 53 15.95 -0.44 -1.90
CA ASN A 53 15.17 0.73 -1.46
C ASN A 53 13.70 0.53 -1.79
N VAL A 54 12.81 1.01 -0.93
CA VAL A 54 11.38 1.16 -1.20
C VAL A 54 11.00 2.63 -1.06
N TYR A 55 10.65 3.24 -2.17
CA TYR A 55 10.22 4.63 -2.21
C TYR A 55 8.70 4.69 -2.18
N PHE A 56 8.14 5.44 -1.24
CA PHE A 56 6.71 5.68 -1.11
C PHE A 56 6.43 7.09 -1.62
N TYR A 57 5.88 7.19 -2.83
CA TYR A 57 5.38 8.41 -3.44
C TYR A 57 3.87 8.53 -3.24
N ASN A 58 3.29 9.68 -3.54
CA ASN A 58 1.85 9.92 -3.30
C ASN A 58 0.92 8.94 -4.04
N ASP A 59 1.35 8.39 -5.18
CA ASP A 59 0.54 7.51 -6.04
C ASP A 59 0.99 6.04 -6.03
N LYS A 60 2.22 5.75 -5.56
CA LYS A 60 2.81 4.41 -5.67
C LYS A 60 3.98 4.16 -4.73
N ALA A 61 4.18 2.88 -4.44
CA ALA A 61 5.44 2.37 -3.90
C ALA A 61 6.33 1.84 -5.04
N ILE A 62 7.63 2.14 -4.99
CA ILE A 62 8.64 1.67 -5.95
C ILE A 62 9.69 0.86 -5.20
N PHE A 63 9.77 -0.43 -5.51
CA PHE A 63 10.73 -1.38 -4.96
C PHE A 63 11.93 -1.46 -5.90
N VAL A 64 13.12 -1.16 -5.39
CA VAL A 64 14.35 -1.06 -6.17
C VAL A 64 15.41 -1.99 -5.61
N VAL A 65 15.98 -2.84 -6.46
CA VAL A 65 17.19 -3.62 -6.16
C VAL A 65 18.34 -3.08 -7.00
N SER A 66 19.37 -2.54 -6.34
CA SER A 66 20.63 -2.11 -6.96
C SER A 66 20.51 -1.24 -8.21
N ASN A 67 19.58 -0.28 -8.20
CA ASN A 67 19.31 0.66 -9.31
C ASN A 67 18.97 0.01 -10.67
N LYS A 68 18.81 -1.32 -10.74
CA LYS A 68 18.57 -2.07 -11.99
C LYS A 68 17.14 -2.59 -12.08
N GLU A 69 16.68 -3.29 -11.04
CA GLU A 69 15.31 -3.81 -11.01
C GLU A 69 14.40 -2.81 -10.30
N LYS A 70 13.34 -2.35 -10.98
CA LYS A 70 12.30 -1.49 -10.41
C LYS A 70 10.95 -2.17 -10.55
N LYS A 71 10.23 -2.32 -9.44
CA LYS A 71 8.83 -2.76 -9.45
C LYS A 71 7.94 -1.69 -8.86
N TYR A 72 6.82 -1.44 -9.52
CA TYR A 72 5.87 -0.41 -9.15
C TYR A 72 4.62 -1.05 -8.56
N LEU A 73 4.10 -0.47 -7.48
CA LEU A 73 2.84 -0.84 -6.88
C LEU A 73 2.01 0.43 -6.65
N TYR A 74 1.03 0.65 -7.53
CA TYR A 74 0.13 1.79 -7.45
C TYR A 74 -0.88 1.63 -6.33
N TYR A 75 -1.21 2.73 -5.67
CA TYR A 75 -2.21 2.74 -4.62
C TYR A 75 -3.62 2.64 -5.22
N PRO A 76 -4.52 1.86 -4.61
CA PRO A 76 -5.92 1.82 -5.00
C PRO A 76 -6.59 3.16 -4.68
N GLN A 77 -7.75 3.39 -5.32
CA GLN A 77 -8.53 4.61 -5.10
C GLN A 77 -8.92 4.76 -3.63
N GLY A 78 -8.73 5.97 -3.09
CA GLY A 78 -9.05 6.31 -1.69
C GLY A 78 -7.96 5.93 -0.68
N LEU A 79 -6.88 5.27 -1.10
CA LEU A 79 -5.72 5.02 -0.23
C LEU A 79 -4.63 6.08 -0.47
N HIS A 80 -4.34 6.88 0.56
CA HIS A 80 -3.43 8.02 0.46
C HIS A 80 -2.25 7.88 1.40
N LEU A 81 -1.05 8.09 0.86
CA LEU A 81 0.17 8.20 1.65
C LEU A 81 0.16 9.52 2.42
N TYR A 82 0.48 9.47 3.72
CA TYR A 82 0.53 10.67 4.55
C TYR A 82 1.70 11.60 4.16
N GLN A 83 2.86 11.01 3.85
CA GLN A 83 4.06 11.74 3.44
C GLN A 83 5.06 10.83 2.75
N TYR A 84 5.86 11.39 1.85
CA TYR A 84 6.95 10.67 1.19
C TYR A 84 7.88 9.99 2.21
N ARG A 85 8.26 8.75 1.90
CA ARG A 85 9.19 7.95 2.69
C ARG A 85 10.10 7.11 1.82
N ASN A 86 11.31 6.84 2.31
CA ASN A 86 12.25 5.92 1.69
C ASN A 86 12.73 4.91 2.75
N ILE A 87 12.42 3.64 2.52
CA ILE A 87 12.85 2.54 3.37
C ILE A 87 14.03 1.84 2.70
N GLN A 88 15.19 1.93 3.33
CA GLN A 88 16.42 1.31 2.83
C GLN A 88 16.64 -0.05 3.48
N ILE A 89 17.04 -1.02 2.66
CA ILE A 89 17.50 -2.34 3.07
C ILE A 89 18.99 -2.45 2.74
N SER A 90 19.82 -2.69 3.75
CA SER A 90 21.26 -2.87 3.55
C SER A 90 21.57 -4.20 2.88
N ALA A 91 22.79 -4.33 2.35
CA ALA A 91 23.25 -5.54 1.66
C ALA A 91 23.25 -6.82 2.53
N ASN A 92 23.23 -6.68 3.85
CA ASN A 92 23.10 -7.79 4.80
C ASN A 92 21.64 -8.04 5.24
N GLY A 93 20.66 -7.44 4.57
CA GLY A 93 19.23 -7.64 4.84
C GLY A 93 18.65 -6.86 6.00
N ARG A 94 19.43 -5.97 6.63
CA ARG A 94 18.94 -5.17 7.74
C ARG A 94 18.13 -3.99 7.23
N VAL A 95 17.04 -3.69 7.93
CA VAL A 95 16.17 -2.54 7.63
C VAL A 95 16.32 -1.52 8.75
N LYS A 96 16.48 -0.24 8.38
CA LYS A 96 16.44 0.84 9.37
C LYS A 96 15.00 0.99 9.86
N PRO A 97 14.77 1.12 11.18
CA PRO A 97 13.44 1.36 11.70
C PRO A 97 12.88 2.65 11.15
N ASP A 98 11.66 2.58 10.63
CA ASP A 98 10.92 3.72 10.16
C ASP A 98 9.44 3.36 10.08
N THR A 99 8.60 4.36 9.89
CA THR A 99 7.15 4.22 9.85
C THR A 99 6.58 4.91 8.62
N VAL A 100 5.76 4.17 7.89
CA VAL A 100 4.97 4.68 6.76
C VAL A 100 3.50 4.68 7.15
N VAL A 101 2.81 5.79 6.90
CA VAL A 101 1.41 5.97 7.29
C VAL A 101 0.57 6.18 6.04
N PHE A 102 -0.52 5.44 5.96
CA PHE A 102 -1.57 5.62 4.95
C PHE A 102 -2.90 5.91 5.62
N ASN A 103 -3.72 6.72 4.95
CA ASN A 103 -5.11 6.97 5.31
C ASN A 103 -6.00 6.40 4.20
N SER A 104 -7.03 5.65 4.57
CA SER A 104 -8.06 5.18 3.64
C SER A 104 -9.34 5.97 3.79
N GLU A 105 -9.83 6.51 2.68
CA GLU A 105 -11.15 7.11 2.57
C GLU A 105 -12.26 6.05 2.47
N VAL A 106 -11.92 4.82 2.08
CA VAL A 106 -12.86 3.72 1.83
C VAL A 106 -13.20 3.01 3.13
N THR A 107 -12.18 2.57 3.87
CA THR A 107 -12.34 1.84 5.13
C THR A 107 -12.38 2.78 6.34
N LYS A 108 -12.07 4.08 6.14
CA LYS A 108 -11.91 5.09 7.21
C LYS A 108 -10.84 4.72 8.24
N LEU A 109 -9.91 3.83 7.86
CA LEU A 109 -8.82 3.38 8.71
C LEU A 109 -7.53 4.11 8.42
N LYS A 110 -6.71 4.25 9.47
CA LYS A 110 -5.30 4.63 9.35
C LYS A 110 -4.45 3.36 9.38
N TYR A 111 -3.64 3.16 8.36
CA TYR A 111 -2.68 2.06 8.27
C TYR A 111 -1.30 2.56 8.64
N VAL A 112 -0.74 2.02 9.73
CA VAL A 112 0.60 2.35 10.21
C VAL A 112 1.50 1.15 9.97
N ILE A 113 2.41 1.29 9.01
CA ILE A 113 3.40 0.28 8.66
C ILE A 113 4.67 0.60 9.43
N THR A 114 5.04 -0.26 10.38
CA THR A 114 6.28 -0.11 11.15
C THR A 114 7.29 -1.14 10.68
N PHE A 115 8.42 -0.68 10.14
CA PHE A 115 9.55 -1.53 9.77
C PHE A 115 10.44 -1.70 11.00
N GLN A 116 10.71 -2.95 11.38
CA GLN A 116 11.46 -3.25 12.60
C GLN A 116 12.94 -3.52 12.34
N LEU A 117 13.74 -3.33 13.40
CA LEU A 117 15.20 -3.44 13.41
C LEU A 117 15.63 -4.92 13.41
N ALA A 118 15.62 -5.60 12.25
CA ALA A 118 16.11 -6.98 12.12
C ALA A 118 16.18 -7.37 10.63
N TRP A 119 15.77 -8.60 10.30
CA TRP A 119 15.75 -9.22 8.98
C TRP A 119 14.62 -8.73 8.06
N GLY A 120 14.14 -7.50 8.28
CA GLY A 120 13.06 -6.91 7.48
C GLY A 120 11.64 -7.33 7.89
N ASP A 121 11.42 -7.68 9.15
CA ASP A 121 10.07 -7.84 9.68
C ASP A 121 9.34 -6.49 9.72
N TYR A 122 8.04 -6.50 9.43
CA TYR A 122 7.21 -5.31 9.41
C TYR A 122 5.80 -5.61 9.91
N ARG A 123 5.17 -4.62 10.54
CA ARG A 123 3.81 -4.76 11.08
C ARG A 123 2.92 -3.68 10.52
N ILE A 124 1.78 -4.08 9.96
CA ILE A 124 0.69 -3.17 9.59
C ILE A 124 -0.29 -3.14 10.76
N LYS A 125 -0.40 -2.00 11.44
CA LYS A 125 -1.44 -1.75 12.42
C LYS A 125 -2.57 -0.97 11.77
N LYS A 126 -3.80 -1.46 11.93
CA LYS A 126 -5.02 -0.73 11.58
C LYS A 126 -5.49 0.03 12.81
N GLU A 127 -5.59 1.34 12.72
CA GLU A 127 -6.15 2.18 13.78
C GLU A 127 -7.47 2.78 13.28
N GLY A 128 -8.54 2.50 14.01
CA GLY A 128 -9.85 3.13 13.82
C GLY A 128 -9.84 4.54 14.43
N ARG A 129 -10.61 5.44 13.84
CA ARG A 129 -10.81 6.79 14.35
C ARG A 129 -11.84 6.81 15.47
#